data_AF-A0A7C6EWH9-F1
#
_entry.id   AF-A0A7C6EWH9-F1
#
_cell.length_a   1.000
_cell.length_b   1.000
_cell.length_c   1.000
_cell.angle_alpha   90.00
_cell.angle_beta   90.00
_cell.angle_gamma   90.00
#
_symmetry.space_group_name_H-M   'P 1'
#
loop_
_entity.id
_entity.type
_entity.pdbx_description
1 polymer ?
#
loop_
_entity_poly.entity_id
_entity_poly.type
_entity_poly.pdbx_seq_one_letter_code
_entity_poly.pdbx_strand_id
1 'polypeptide(L)'
;MWWKGIAFSIGAVAALLAAANAVGSLSWSSQLARLTRRLETWEPSEVTPYDKDELKDLPPPVQRYLRSALTDGQKIITTVRLQQDGWFNLSEKGERWVRFRAEQRVVPRPAGFVWNARMTIAPGFPIRVVDAYTAGEGTLVASLWGLLPVAKQEPSPELAVGELIRFLAEAIWYPTALLPSQGVSWRAIDDRRAMAQLSDGHATAELLFGFGDDHLVRTIRCESRPRLTQGRTVPAPWLVRVGNYTRLHGMLIPLEGSVGWIVEGKLRPYFRGKITRIEFEFAR
;
A
#
# COMPACT_ATOMS: atom_id res chain seq x y z
N MET A 1 45.39 13.46 -29.78
CA MET A 1 45.42 13.86 -28.36
C MET A 1 44.04 14.16 -27.78
N TRP A 2 43.09 14.75 -28.52
CA TRP A 2 41.76 15.11 -28.00
C TRP A 2 40.89 13.94 -27.51
N TRP A 3 40.97 12.76 -28.16
CA TRP A 3 40.20 11.57 -27.78
C TRP A 3 40.55 11.00 -26.39
N LYS A 4 41.81 11.15 -25.93
CA LYS A 4 42.23 10.73 -24.58
C LYS A 4 41.63 11.63 -23.50
N GLY A 5 41.51 12.93 -23.78
CA GLY A 5 40.84 13.89 -22.89
C GLY A 5 39.33 13.63 -22.81
N ILE A 6 38.69 13.32 -23.93
CA ILE A 6 37.27 12.93 -23.97
C ILE A 6 37.03 11.63 -23.19
N ALA A 7 37.85 10.60 -23.41
CA ALA A 7 37.74 9.33 -22.70
C ALA A 7 37.93 9.49 -21.17
N PHE A 8 38.89 10.31 -20.74
CA PHE A 8 39.10 10.62 -19.33
C PHE A 8 37.89 11.34 -18.71
N SER A 9 37.34 12.35 -19.39
CA SER A 9 36.15 13.06 -18.93
C SER A 9 34.92 12.16 -18.82
N ILE A 10 34.71 11.26 -19.80
CA ILE A 10 33.63 10.26 -19.74
C ILE A 10 33.84 9.31 -18.56
N GLY A 11 35.06 8.83 -18.34
CA GLY A 11 35.40 7.97 -17.21
C GLY A 11 35.17 8.65 -15.86
N ALA A 12 35.56 9.92 -15.72
CA ALA A 12 35.34 10.70 -14.51
C ALA A 12 33.84 10.93 -14.23
N VAL A 13 33.06 11.26 -15.26
CA VAL A 13 31.59 11.40 -15.13
C VAL A 13 30.96 10.06 -14.76
N ALA A 14 31.36 8.95 -15.38
CA ALA A 14 30.86 7.62 -15.05
C ALA A 14 31.18 7.23 -13.59
N ALA A 15 32.39 7.51 -13.12
CA ALA A 15 32.80 7.26 -11.73
C ALA A 15 31.98 8.12 -10.74
N LEU A 16 31.72 9.39 -11.05
CA LEU A 16 30.88 10.27 -10.24
C LEU A 16 29.43 9.79 -10.18
N LEU A 17 28.86 9.37 -11.32
CA LEU A 17 27.51 8.80 -11.37
C LEU A 17 27.41 7.48 -10.59
N ALA A 18 28.42 6.62 -10.68
CA ALA A 18 28.50 5.38 -9.92
C ALA A 18 28.59 5.64 -8.41
N ALA A 19 29.45 6.59 -7.99
CA ALA A 19 29.57 7.02 -6.60
C ALA A 19 28.25 7.61 -6.07
N ALA A 20 27.60 8.51 -6.83
CA ALA A 20 26.31 9.08 -6.46
C ALA A 20 25.24 7.99 -6.30
N ASN A 21 25.18 7.02 -7.23
CA ASN A 21 24.24 5.90 -7.12
C ASN A 21 24.55 4.99 -5.91
N ALA A 22 25.82 4.77 -5.56
CA ALA A 22 26.22 3.99 -4.40
C ALA A 22 25.82 4.68 -3.09
N VAL A 23 26.19 5.96 -2.93
CA VAL A 23 25.83 6.77 -1.75
C VAL A 23 24.30 6.88 -1.62
N GLY A 24 23.60 7.09 -2.73
CA GLY A 24 22.13 7.12 -2.77
C GLY A 24 21.50 5.81 -2.36
N SER A 25 22.04 4.69 -2.81
CA SER A 25 21.56 3.37 -2.42
C SER A 25 21.78 3.11 -0.93
N LEU A 26 22.93 3.51 -0.36
CA LEU A 26 23.20 3.36 1.07
C LEU A 26 22.28 4.23 1.93
N SER A 27 22.12 5.51 1.57
CA SER A 27 21.21 6.43 2.25
C SER A 27 19.77 5.91 2.23
N TRP A 28 19.31 5.45 1.07
CA TRP A 28 17.98 4.88 0.90
C TRP A 28 17.77 3.62 1.73
N SER A 29 18.74 2.70 1.73
CA SER A 29 18.68 1.48 2.54
C SER A 29 18.64 1.78 4.04
N SER A 30 19.39 2.80 4.50
CA SER A 30 19.35 3.25 5.89
C SER A 30 17.98 3.84 6.25
N GLN A 31 17.38 4.65 5.37
CA GLN A 31 16.04 5.17 5.55
C GLN A 31 14.99 4.05 5.66
N LEU A 32 15.04 3.07 4.75
CA LEU A 32 14.15 1.91 4.79
C LEU A 32 14.35 1.08 6.06
N ALA A 33 15.59 0.83 6.47
CA ALA A 33 15.88 0.07 7.68
C ALA A 33 15.31 0.74 8.94
N ARG A 34 15.33 2.08 9.01
CA ARG A 34 14.70 2.83 10.11
C ARG A 34 13.19 2.66 10.13
N LEU A 35 12.52 2.78 8.98
CA LEU A 35 11.07 2.59 8.87
C LEU A 35 10.66 1.15 9.21
N THR A 36 11.38 0.16 8.67
CA THR A 36 11.12 -1.26 8.97
C THR A 36 11.33 -1.57 10.45
N ARG A 37 12.35 -1.01 11.10
CA ARG A 37 12.54 -1.21 12.54
C ARG A 37 11.38 -0.63 13.35
N ARG A 38 10.90 0.57 13.00
CA ARG A 38 9.70 1.18 13.62
C ARG A 38 8.43 0.36 13.42
N LEU A 39 8.36 -0.41 12.33
CA LEU A 39 7.25 -1.32 12.06
C LEU A 39 7.30 -2.58 12.97
N GLU A 40 8.50 -3.03 13.34
CA GLU A 40 8.74 -4.29 14.07
C GLU A 40 8.80 -4.13 15.60
N THR A 41 8.67 -2.92 16.15
CA THR A 41 8.79 -2.68 17.61
C THR A 41 7.62 -3.20 18.45
N TRP A 42 6.65 -3.91 17.86
CA TRP A 42 5.50 -4.45 18.58
C TRP A 42 5.57 -5.97 18.68
N GLU A 43 5.49 -6.47 19.91
CA GLU A 43 5.36 -7.90 20.18
C GLU A 43 3.87 -8.31 20.13
N PRO A 44 3.50 -9.32 19.35
CA PRO A 44 2.14 -9.83 19.35
C PRO A 44 1.77 -10.30 20.76
N SER A 45 0.66 -9.79 21.29
CA SER A 45 -0.03 -10.44 22.41
C SER A 45 -0.54 -11.82 21.99
N GLU A 46 -0.94 -12.68 22.93
CA GLU A 46 -1.61 -13.94 22.57
C GLU A 46 -2.79 -13.66 21.63
N VAL A 47 -2.69 -14.17 20.40
CA VAL A 47 -3.72 -13.98 19.38
C VAL A 47 -4.44 -15.29 19.19
N THR A 48 -5.73 -15.31 19.54
CA THR A 48 -6.60 -16.44 19.21
C THR A 48 -6.79 -16.53 17.70
N PRO A 49 -6.74 -17.74 17.11
CA PRO A 49 -7.10 -17.94 15.70
C PRO A 49 -8.50 -17.42 15.38
N TYR A 50 -8.76 -17.16 14.10
CA TYR A 50 -10.09 -16.74 13.63
C TYR A 50 -11.15 -17.78 14.00
N ASP A 51 -12.19 -17.31 14.71
CA ASP A 51 -13.41 -18.04 14.99
C ASP A 51 -14.55 -17.49 14.13
N LYS A 52 -15.22 -18.37 13.38
CA LYS A 52 -16.39 -18.04 12.55
C LYS A 52 -17.53 -17.38 13.32
N ASP A 53 -17.59 -17.56 14.64
CA ASP A 53 -18.61 -16.97 15.50
C ASP A 53 -18.47 -15.45 15.59
N GLU A 54 -17.26 -14.92 15.37
CA GLU A 54 -17.00 -13.49 15.28
C GLU A 54 -17.74 -12.82 14.09
N LEU A 55 -18.16 -13.62 13.10
CA LEU A 55 -18.89 -13.09 11.95
C LEU A 55 -20.39 -12.89 12.22
N LYS A 56 -20.96 -13.45 13.28
CA LYS A 56 -22.43 -13.53 13.48
C LYS A 56 -23.12 -12.16 13.43
N ASP A 57 -22.48 -11.15 14.02
CA ASP A 57 -23.03 -9.80 14.14
C ASP A 57 -22.60 -8.86 13.01
N LEU A 58 -21.82 -9.35 12.03
CA LEU A 58 -21.36 -8.54 10.91
C LEU A 58 -22.46 -8.33 9.85
N PRO A 59 -22.38 -7.27 9.04
CA PRO A 59 -23.27 -7.10 7.90
C PRO A 59 -23.26 -8.33 6.96
N PRO A 60 -24.42 -8.78 6.44
CA PRO A 60 -24.50 -9.95 5.57
C PRO A 60 -23.47 -10.02 4.42
N PRO A 61 -23.18 -8.93 3.66
CA PRO A 61 -22.14 -9.00 2.62
C PRO A 61 -20.74 -9.26 3.18
N VAL A 62 -20.42 -8.74 4.38
CA VAL A 62 -19.13 -8.94 5.05
C VAL A 62 -19.01 -10.38 5.53
N GLN A 63 -20.09 -10.95 6.09
CA GLN A 63 -20.12 -12.36 6.49
C GLN A 63 -19.82 -13.29 5.31
N ARG A 64 -20.52 -13.11 4.18
CA ARG A 64 -20.31 -13.94 2.98
C ARG A 64 -18.89 -13.80 2.43
N TYR A 65 -18.35 -12.59 2.44
CA TYR A 65 -16.98 -12.35 2.03
C TYR A 65 -15.97 -13.05 2.95
N LEU A 66 -16.01 -12.83 4.25
CA LEU A 66 -15.02 -13.40 5.19
C LEU A 66 -15.11 -14.93 5.24
N ARG A 67 -16.30 -15.52 5.12
CA ARG A 67 -16.47 -16.98 4.95
C ARG A 67 -15.86 -17.52 3.65
N SER A 68 -15.80 -16.70 2.60
CA SER A 68 -15.18 -17.09 1.32
C SER A 68 -13.66 -16.87 1.35
N ALA A 69 -13.23 -15.78 2.00
CA ALA A 69 -11.86 -15.29 2.05
C ALA A 69 -10.98 -16.03 3.07
N LEU A 70 -11.56 -16.58 4.14
CA LEU A 70 -10.85 -17.26 5.22
C LEU A 70 -11.28 -18.72 5.34
N THR A 71 -10.43 -19.54 5.97
CA THR A 71 -10.78 -20.90 6.41
C THR A 71 -11.09 -20.88 7.92
N ASP A 72 -11.99 -21.74 8.40
CA ASP A 72 -12.28 -21.84 9.86
C ASP A 72 -11.00 -22.19 10.62
N GLY A 73 -10.73 -21.49 11.74
CA GLY A 73 -9.48 -21.63 12.49
C GLY A 73 -8.24 -21.02 11.80
N GLN A 74 -8.41 -20.15 10.78
CA GLN A 74 -7.29 -19.46 10.14
C GLN A 74 -6.43 -18.74 11.18
N LYS A 75 -5.13 -19.05 11.20
CA LYS A 75 -4.19 -18.33 12.06
C LYS A 75 -4.13 -16.86 11.65
N ILE A 76 -4.08 -15.97 12.64
CA ILE A 76 -4.01 -14.52 12.39
C ILE A 76 -2.65 -14.16 11.78
N ILE A 77 -2.68 -13.35 10.72
CA ILE A 77 -1.47 -12.84 10.06
C ILE A 77 -0.79 -11.81 10.96
N THR A 78 0.50 -11.99 11.21
CA THR A 78 1.34 -11.05 11.99
C THR A 78 2.25 -10.21 11.08
N THR A 79 2.72 -10.79 9.97
CA THR A 79 3.54 -10.09 8.98
C THR A 79 3.13 -10.51 7.57
N VAL A 80 3.15 -9.57 6.63
CA VAL A 80 3.08 -9.84 5.19
C VAL A 80 4.33 -9.29 4.52
N ARG A 81 4.90 -10.05 3.59
CA ARG A 81 5.88 -9.54 2.62
C ARG A 81 5.33 -9.77 1.22
N LEU A 82 5.24 -8.72 0.42
CA LEU A 82 4.74 -8.83 -0.95
C LEU A 82 5.64 -8.10 -1.95
N GLN A 83 5.66 -8.63 -3.17
CA GLN A 83 6.31 -8.03 -4.33
C GLN A 83 5.25 -7.68 -5.37
N GLN A 84 5.43 -6.53 -6.02
CA GLN A 84 4.49 -5.99 -6.98
C GLN A 84 5.21 -5.51 -8.22
N ASP A 85 4.59 -5.76 -9.37
CA ASP A 85 4.98 -5.15 -10.64
C ASP A 85 3.74 -4.46 -11.22
N GLY A 86 3.96 -3.33 -11.91
CA GLY A 86 2.84 -2.60 -12.48
C GLY A 86 3.21 -1.32 -13.20
N TRP A 87 2.22 -0.45 -13.29
CA TRP A 87 2.29 0.83 -13.97
C TRP A 87 1.79 1.95 -13.05
N PHE A 88 2.50 3.06 -13.09
CA PHE A 88 2.15 4.28 -12.38
C PHE A 88 2.01 5.43 -13.37
N ASN A 89 0.92 6.20 -13.30
CA ASN A 89 0.74 7.40 -14.12
C ASN A 89 1.34 8.60 -13.39
N LEU A 90 2.37 9.21 -13.98
CA LEU A 90 3.02 10.39 -13.43
C LEU A 90 2.33 11.70 -13.82
N SER A 91 1.30 11.65 -14.66
CA SER A 91 0.55 12.82 -15.09
C SER A 91 -0.73 12.99 -14.29
N GLU A 92 -1.00 14.21 -13.83
CA GLU A 92 -2.28 14.56 -13.19
C GLU A 92 -3.43 14.74 -14.20
N LYS A 93 -3.12 15.17 -15.43
CA LYS A 93 -4.11 15.57 -16.45
C LYS A 93 -4.09 14.73 -17.73
N GLY A 94 -3.05 13.91 -17.93
CA GLY A 94 -2.86 13.10 -19.13
C GLY A 94 -2.43 11.66 -18.80
N GLU A 95 -1.82 11.00 -19.77
CA GLU A 95 -1.35 9.61 -19.64
C GLU A 95 0.17 9.54 -19.81
N ARG A 96 0.88 9.40 -18.68
CA ARG A 96 2.32 9.16 -18.65
C ARG A 96 2.61 7.96 -17.75
N TRP A 97 2.37 6.77 -18.29
CA TRP A 97 2.56 5.52 -17.57
C TRP A 97 4.02 5.08 -17.58
N VAL A 98 4.56 4.79 -16.39
CA VAL A 98 5.90 4.22 -16.20
C VAL A 98 5.80 2.89 -15.46
N ARG A 99 6.72 1.97 -15.76
CA ARG A 99 6.82 0.70 -15.04
C ARG A 99 7.36 0.96 -13.63
N PHE A 100 6.79 0.27 -12.66
CA PHE A 100 7.35 0.17 -11.32
C PHE A 100 7.53 -1.30 -10.92
N ARG A 101 8.48 -1.52 -10.00
CA ARG A 101 8.55 -2.70 -9.14
C ARG A 101 8.56 -2.24 -7.70
N ALA A 102 7.90 -2.97 -6.81
CA ALA A 102 7.87 -2.64 -5.40
C ALA A 102 7.97 -3.87 -4.52
N GLU A 103 8.52 -3.65 -3.34
CA GLU A 103 8.46 -4.58 -2.21
C GLU A 103 7.74 -3.88 -1.08
N GLN A 104 6.88 -4.62 -0.38
CA GLN A 104 6.14 -4.08 0.75
C GLN A 104 6.17 -5.05 1.90
N ARG A 105 6.37 -4.50 3.08
CA ARG A 105 6.17 -5.19 4.33
C ARG A 105 4.96 -4.59 5.04
N VAL A 106 4.10 -5.45 5.58
CA VAL A 106 2.93 -5.05 6.36
C VAL A 106 2.98 -5.76 7.71
N VAL A 107 2.62 -5.03 8.76
CA VAL A 107 2.26 -5.58 10.07
C VAL A 107 0.80 -5.18 10.30
N PRO A 108 -0.14 -6.14 10.32
CA PRO A 108 -1.55 -5.80 10.44
C PRO A 108 -1.94 -5.21 11.79
N ARG A 109 -1.26 -5.62 12.86
CA ARG A 109 -1.49 -5.14 14.22
C ARG A 109 -0.15 -4.92 14.90
N PRO A 110 0.13 -3.71 15.44
CA PRO A 110 -0.57 -2.46 15.14
C PRO A 110 -0.53 -2.18 13.63
N ALA A 111 -1.49 -1.41 13.13
CA ALA A 111 -1.59 -1.12 11.71
C ALA A 111 -0.30 -0.46 11.20
N GLY A 112 0.32 -1.05 10.19
CA GLY A 112 1.55 -0.48 9.63
C GLY A 112 2.01 -1.15 8.35
N PHE A 113 2.70 -0.37 7.51
CA PHE A 113 3.39 -0.89 6.35
C PHE A 113 4.57 -0.02 5.94
N VAL A 114 5.50 -0.62 5.20
CA VAL A 114 6.56 0.07 4.47
C VAL A 114 6.55 -0.46 3.04
N TRP A 115 6.24 0.41 2.08
CA TRP A 115 6.25 0.14 0.66
C TRP A 115 7.44 0.84 0.02
N ASN A 116 8.30 0.08 -0.64
CA ASN A 116 9.50 0.56 -1.31
C ASN A 116 9.43 0.22 -2.79
N ALA A 117 9.33 1.24 -3.63
CA ALA A 117 9.24 1.08 -5.06
C ALA A 117 10.39 1.72 -5.82
N ARG A 118 10.59 1.19 -7.01
CA ARG A 118 11.52 1.70 -8.01
C ARG A 118 10.79 1.87 -9.33
N MET A 119 10.89 3.07 -9.88
CA MET A 119 10.36 3.45 -11.18
C MET A 119 11.52 3.82 -12.10
N THR A 120 11.46 3.38 -13.36
CA THR A 120 12.46 3.74 -14.37
C THR A 120 11.83 4.71 -15.35
N ILE A 121 12.15 6.00 -15.22
CA ILE A 121 11.64 7.05 -16.12
C ILE A 121 12.52 7.17 -17.36
N ALA A 122 13.83 6.96 -17.21
CA ALA A 122 14.82 6.89 -18.27
C ALA A 122 15.94 5.91 -17.91
N PRO A 123 16.64 5.30 -18.89
CA PRO A 123 17.78 4.43 -18.63
C PRO A 123 18.84 5.11 -17.74
N GLY A 124 19.23 4.46 -16.65
CA GLY A 124 20.23 4.99 -15.70
C GLY A 124 19.69 5.95 -14.62
N PHE A 125 18.42 6.37 -14.69
CA PHE A 125 17.82 7.35 -13.77
C PHE A 125 16.60 6.76 -13.02
N PRO A 126 16.81 5.87 -12.03
CA PRO A 126 15.74 5.33 -11.21
C PRO A 126 15.20 6.39 -10.25
N ILE A 127 13.87 6.51 -10.21
CA ILE A 127 13.18 7.11 -9.08
C ILE A 127 12.85 6.02 -8.07
N ARG A 128 13.27 6.24 -6.82
CA ARG A 128 12.88 5.42 -5.68
C ARG A 128 11.76 6.12 -4.94
N VAL A 129 10.76 5.37 -4.51
CA VAL A 129 9.63 5.89 -3.74
C VAL A 129 9.48 5.05 -2.50
N VAL A 130 9.43 5.68 -1.33
CA VAL A 130 8.99 5.05 -0.10
C VAL A 130 7.68 5.66 0.31
N ASP A 131 6.71 4.80 0.59
CA ASP A 131 5.43 5.13 1.17
C ASP A 131 5.23 4.24 2.39
N ALA A 132 4.88 4.79 3.54
CA ALA A 132 4.83 4.04 4.78
C ALA A 132 3.83 4.63 5.77
N TYR A 133 3.27 3.75 6.60
CA TYR A 133 2.55 4.08 7.82
C TYR A 133 3.21 3.32 8.96
N THR A 134 3.82 4.03 9.91
CA THR A 134 4.52 3.40 11.04
C THR A 134 4.23 4.15 12.33
N ALA A 135 3.69 3.46 13.34
CA ALA A 135 3.39 4.02 14.65
C ALA A 135 2.57 5.32 14.59
N GLY A 136 1.48 5.33 13.82
CA GLY A 136 0.61 6.50 13.71
C GLY A 136 1.07 7.59 12.74
N GLU A 137 2.24 7.46 12.10
CA GLU A 137 2.80 8.47 11.20
C GLU A 137 2.86 7.98 9.76
N GLY A 138 2.41 8.81 8.82
CA GLY A 138 2.59 8.59 7.38
C GLY A 138 3.91 9.17 6.86
N THR A 139 4.50 8.53 5.85
CA THR A 139 5.72 8.97 5.17
C THR A 139 5.59 8.75 3.67
N LEU A 140 5.78 9.79 2.87
CA LEU A 140 5.83 9.68 1.42
C LEU A 140 7.01 10.47 0.85
N VAL A 141 7.99 9.75 0.30
CA VAL A 141 9.21 10.34 -0.28
C VAL A 141 9.51 9.69 -1.61
N ALA A 142 9.66 10.50 -2.66
CA ALA A 142 10.20 10.12 -3.95
C ALA A 142 11.57 10.79 -4.16
N SER A 143 12.56 10.02 -4.61
CA SER A 143 13.93 10.50 -4.79
C SER A 143 14.59 9.94 -6.05
N LEU A 144 15.35 10.77 -6.76
CA LEU A 144 16.24 10.35 -7.84
C LEU A 144 17.52 9.74 -7.25
N TRP A 145 17.85 8.52 -7.67
CA TRP A 145 18.94 7.69 -7.12
C TRP A 145 18.88 7.42 -5.61
N GLY A 146 17.86 7.89 -4.89
CA GLY A 146 17.82 7.86 -3.42
C GLY A 146 18.61 8.99 -2.74
N LEU A 147 19.04 10.01 -3.50
CA LEU A 147 19.73 11.20 -2.97
C LEU A 147 18.91 12.47 -3.11
N LEU A 148 18.45 12.77 -4.33
CA LEU A 148 17.85 14.06 -4.65
C LEU A 148 16.34 13.92 -4.49
N PRO A 149 15.69 14.58 -3.52
CA PRO A 149 14.25 14.50 -3.36
C PRO A 149 13.55 15.10 -4.58
N VAL A 150 12.63 14.35 -5.16
CA VAL A 150 11.76 14.77 -6.28
C VAL A 150 10.38 15.16 -5.76
N ALA A 151 9.91 14.46 -4.74
CA ALA A 151 8.73 14.83 -3.97
C ALA A 151 8.91 14.35 -2.53
N LYS A 152 8.51 15.16 -1.56
CA LYS A 152 8.47 14.79 -0.15
C LYS A 152 7.25 15.45 0.46
N GLN A 153 6.43 14.67 1.14
CA GLN A 153 5.39 15.23 2.01
C GLN A 153 5.93 15.32 3.42
N GLU A 154 5.73 16.48 4.06
CA GLU A 154 6.07 16.61 5.48
C GLU A 154 5.05 15.81 6.32
N PRO A 155 5.47 15.23 7.46
CA PRO A 155 4.56 14.53 8.35
C PRO A 155 3.40 15.43 8.76
N SER A 156 2.17 14.93 8.61
CA SER A 156 0.96 15.64 9.01
C SER A 156 -0.15 14.65 9.40
N PRO A 157 -1.15 15.07 10.18
CA PRO A 157 -2.31 14.24 10.49
C PRO A 157 -3.05 13.76 9.24
N GLU A 158 -3.15 14.60 8.20
CA GLU A 158 -3.80 14.24 6.94
C GLU A 158 -3.02 13.15 6.19
N LEU A 159 -1.69 13.19 6.22
CA LEU A 159 -0.87 12.13 5.64
C LEU A 159 -1.04 10.81 6.40
N ALA A 160 -1.05 10.86 7.73
CA ALA A 160 -1.32 9.67 8.56
C ALA A 160 -2.68 9.04 8.25
N VAL A 161 -3.74 9.85 8.15
CA VAL A 161 -5.08 9.38 7.72
C VAL A 161 -5.05 8.81 6.31
N GLY A 162 -4.36 9.48 5.38
CA GLY A 162 -4.21 9.05 3.98
C GLY A 162 -3.54 7.68 3.84
N GLU A 163 -2.56 7.38 4.70
CA GLU A 163 -1.88 6.09 4.71
C GLU A 163 -2.61 5.01 5.53
N LEU A 164 -3.32 5.36 6.60
CA LEU A 164 -4.22 4.41 7.27
C LEU A 164 -5.38 3.98 6.35
N ILE A 165 -5.91 4.90 5.54
CA ILE A 165 -6.86 4.59 4.46
C ILE A 165 -6.27 3.59 3.48
N ARG A 166 -5.01 3.78 3.07
CA ARG A 166 -4.32 2.85 2.17
C ARG A 166 -4.17 1.47 2.81
N PHE A 167 -3.70 1.43 4.05
CA PHE A 167 -3.57 0.21 4.84
C PHE A 167 -4.89 -0.58 4.87
N LEU A 168 -5.99 0.05 5.28
CA LEU A 168 -7.28 -0.65 5.37
C LEU A 168 -7.79 -1.13 3.99
N ALA A 169 -7.53 -0.36 2.93
CA ALA A 169 -7.90 -0.77 1.57
C ALA A 169 -7.10 -2.00 1.09
N GLU A 170 -5.83 -2.12 1.50
CA GLU A 170 -4.95 -3.24 1.14
C GLU A 170 -5.19 -4.49 2.00
N ALA A 171 -5.98 -4.40 3.07
CA ALA A 171 -6.28 -5.53 3.97
C ALA A 171 -6.99 -6.71 3.30
N ILE A 172 -7.52 -6.54 2.09
CA ILE A 172 -7.96 -7.65 1.21
C ILE A 172 -6.82 -8.61 0.83
N TRP A 173 -5.55 -8.20 0.90
CA TRP A 173 -4.39 -9.06 0.69
C TRP A 173 -3.98 -9.81 1.96
N TYR A 174 -4.48 -9.40 3.11
CA TYR A 174 -4.23 -10.02 4.43
C TYR A 174 -5.53 -10.06 5.24
N PRO A 175 -6.51 -10.87 4.80
CA PRO A 175 -7.91 -10.74 5.17
C PRO A 175 -8.22 -10.96 6.65
N THR A 176 -7.33 -11.58 7.44
CA THR A 176 -7.52 -11.67 8.89
C THR A 176 -7.54 -10.29 9.56
N ALA A 177 -6.93 -9.26 8.95
CA ALA A 177 -6.96 -7.90 9.46
C ALA A 177 -8.33 -7.21 9.32
N LEU A 178 -9.26 -7.79 8.54
CA LEU A 178 -10.61 -7.27 8.36
C LEU A 178 -11.60 -7.79 9.43
N LEU A 179 -11.12 -8.63 10.35
CA LEU A 179 -11.91 -9.17 11.46
C LEU A 179 -12.09 -8.12 12.58
N PRO A 180 -13.28 -8.02 13.20
CA PRO A 180 -13.52 -7.22 14.42
C PRO A 180 -12.47 -7.36 15.53
N SER A 181 -11.97 -8.56 15.78
CA SER A 181 -10.94 -8.89 16.77
C SER A 181 -9.61 -8.20 16.47
N GLN A 182 -9.41 -7.78 15.21
CA GLN A 182 -8.26 -7.00 14.75
C GLN A 182 -8.53 -5.49 14.71
N GLY A 183 -9.69 -5.02 15.18
CA GLY A 183 -10.01 -3.61 15.39
C GLY A 183 -10.88 -2.98 14.29
N VAL A 184 -11.29 -3.73 13.26
CA VAL A 184 -12.15 -3.20 12.21
C VAL A 184 -13.62 -3.27 12.63
N SER A 185 -14.30 -2.14 12.67
CA SER A 185 -15.76 -2.10 12.85
C SER A 185 -16.46 -2.05 11.50
N TRP A 186 -17.61 -2.71 11.40
CA TRP A 186 -18.38 -2.80 10.16
C TRP A 186 -19.81 -2.29 10.35
N ARG A 187 -20.30 -1.52 9.39
CA ARG A 187 -21.68 -1.03 9.32
C ARG A 187 -22.32 -1.39 7.99
N ALA A 188 -23.54 -1.91 8.02
CA ALA A 188 -24.28 -2.25 6.81
C ALA A 188 -24.66 -0.96 6.04
N ILE A 189 -24.57 -1.01 4.70
CA ILE A 189 -25.09 0.03 3.81
C ILE A 189 -26.24 -0.54 2.98
N ASP A 190 -26.04 -1.71 2.36
CA ASP A 190 -27.07 -2.52 1.71
C ASP A 190 -26.59 -3.97 1.50
N ASP A 191 -27.32 -4.75 0.71
CA ASP A 191 -27.03 -6.17 0.44
C ASP A 191 -25.68 -6.44 -0.21
N ARG A 192 -25.05 -5.45 -0.84
CA ARG A 192 -23.77 -5.55 -1.57
C ARG A 192 -22.72 -4.56 -1.10
N ARG A 193 -22.99 -3.78 -0.06
CA ARG A 193 -22.09 -2.74 0.44
C ARG A 193 -22.06 -2.67 1.95
N ALA A 194 -20.86 -2.49 2.50
CA ALA A 194 -20.66 -2.25 3.92
C ALA A 194 -19.54 -1.22 4.13
N MET A 195 -19.66 -0.44 5.19
CA MET A 195 -18.64 0.50 5.61
C MET A 195 -17.71 -0.17 6.62
N ALA A 196 -16.41 -0.11 6.37
CA ALA A 196 -15.37 -0.51 7.32
C ALA A 196 -14.77 0.74 7.97
N GLN A 197 -14.50 0.68 9.27
CA GLN A 197 -13.77 1.71 9.98
C GLN A 197 -12.63 1.09 10.79
N LEU A 198 -11.49 1.78 10.82
CA LEU A 198 -10.33 1.43 11.62
C LEU A 198 -9.73 2.72 12.21
N SER A 199 -9.43 2.72 13.50
CA SER A 199 -8.77 3.81 14.19
C SER A 199 -7.42 3.36 14.74
N ASP A 200 -6.42 4.21 14.60
CA ASP A 200 -5.08 4.02 15.18
C ASP A 200 -4.55 5.37 15.69
N GLY A 201 -4.52 5.52 17.01
CA GLY A 201 -4.22 6.79 17.67
C GLY A 201 -5.17 7.91 17.24
N HIS A 202 -4.62 8.93 16.58
CA HIS A 202 -5.37 10.10 16.10
C HIS A 202 -5.92 9.95 14.68
N ALA A 203 -5.50 8.90 13.95
CA ALA A 203 -5.94 8.64 12.59
C ALA A 203 -7.15 7.69 12.60
N THR A 204 -8.15 7.99 11.75
CA THR A 204 -9.30 7.11 11.53
C THR A 204 -9.55 6.98 10.03
N ALA A 205 -9.59 5.75 9.54
CA ALA A 205 -9.94 5.41 8.17
C ALA A 205 -11.39 4.91 8.12
N GLU A 206 -12.15 5.37 7.13
CA GLU A 206 -13.49 4.89 6.81
C GLU A 206 -13.57 4.60 5.30
N LEU A 207 -13.98 3.37 4.95
CA LEU A 207 -13.99 2.86 3.58
C LEU A 207 -15.26 2.08 3.26
N LEU A 208 -15.87 2.42 2.12
CA LEU A 208 -17.00 1.69 1.57
C LEU A 208 -16.50 0.52 0.73
N PHE A 209 -16.76 -0.70 1.21
CA PHE A 209 -16.49 -1.94 0.49
C PHE A 209 -17.72 -2.33 -0.34
N GLY A 210 -17.48 -2.66 -1.61
CA GLY A 210 -18.48 -3.17 -2.53
C GLY A 210 -18.17 -4.61 -2.93
N PHE A 211 -19.18 -5.47 -2.84
CA PHE A 211 -19.08 -6.91 -3.01
C PHE A 211 -19.79 -7.36 -4.30
N GLY A 212 -19.18 -8.29 -5.03
CA GLY A 212 -19.72 -8.88 -6.25
C GLY A 212 -20.76 -9.97 -5.99
N ASP A 213 -21.32 -10.51 -7.07
CA ASP A 213 -22.27 -11.64 -7.02
C ASP A 213 -21.63 -12.90 -6.41
N ASP A 214 -20.31 -13.05 -6.59
CA ASP A 214 -19.48 -14.10 -6.01
C ASP A 214 -19.07 -13.84 -4.55
N HIS A 215 -19.64 -12.80 -3.93
CA HIS A 215 -19.40 -12.38 -2.56
C HIS A 215 -17.97 -11.87 -2.29
N LEU A 216 -17.16 -11.68 -3.33
CA LEU A 216 -15.80 -11.14 -3.20
C LEU A 216 -15.81 -9.61 -3.29
N VAL A 217 -14.84 -8.97 -2.63
CA VAL A 217 -14.65 -7.52 -2.74
C VAL A 217 -14.27 -7.18 -4.19
N ARG A 218 -14.96 -6.19 -4.78
CA ARG A 218 -14.68 -5.70 -6.14
C ARG A 218 -14.23 -4.25 -6.13
N THR A 219 -14.74 -3.47 -5.18
CA THR A 219 -14.43 -2.05 -5.05
C THR A 219 -14.22 -1.65 -3.60
N ILE A 220 -13.28 -0.75 -3.37
CA ILE A 220 -13.09 -0.10 -2.06
C ILE A 220 -13.00 1.40 -2.31
N ARG A 221 -13.82 2.19 -1.61
CA ARG A 221 -14.00 3.60 -1.89
C ARG A 221 -13.88 4.45 -0.63
N CYS A 222 -13.19 5.57 -0.75
CA CYS A 222 -13.18 6.64 0.24
C CYS A 222 -13.74 7.91 -0.41
N GLU A 223 -14.69 8.59 0.21
CA GLU A 223 -15.24 9.84 -0.32
C GLU A 223 -14.32 11.04 -0.07
N SER A 224 -13.51 10.99 0.99
CA SER A 224 -12.73 12.13 1.47
C SER A 224 -11.29 11.74 1.79
N ARG A 225 -10.62 11.02 0.86
CA ARG A 225 -9.20 10.72 1.04
C ARG A 225 -8.38 12.00 0.86
N PRO A 226 -7.46 12.35 1.78
CA PRO A 226 -6.55 13.46 1.60
C PRO A 226 -5.73 13.33 0.31
N ARG A 227 -5.75 14.38 -0.51
CA ARG A 227 -5.03 14.45 -1.78
C ARG A 227 -4.25 15.75 -1.86
N LEU A 228 -2.94 15.66 -2.06
CA LEU A 228 -2.11 16.81 -2.40
C LEU A 228 -2.39 17.20 -3.86
N THR A 229 -2.87 18.43 -4.07
CA THR A 229 -3.05 19.02 -5.40
C THR A 229 -2.70 20.50 -5.35
N GLN A 230 -1.90 20.98 -6.30
CA GLN A 230 -1.47 22.39 -6.36
C GLN A 230 -0.87 22.91 -5.03
N GLY A 231 -0.14 22.06 -4.31
CA GLY A 231 0.50 22.41 -3.03
C GLY A 231 -0.45 22.45 -1.82
N ARG A 232 -1.73 22.09 -1.97
CA ARG A 232 -2.70 22.02 -0.86
C ARG A 232 -3.26 20.62 -0.73
N THR A 233 -3.45 20.17 0.50
CA THR A 233 -4.13 18.91 0.78
C THR A 233 -5.62 19.16 0.83
N VAL A 234 -6.37 18.52 -0.06
CA VAL A 234 -7.83 18.61 -0.12
C VAL A 234 -8.44 17.19 -0.09
N PRO A 235 -9.60 16.99 0.54
CA PRO A 235 -10.30 15.72 0.45
C PRO A 235 -10.77 15.47 -0.99
N ALA A 236 -10.57 14.26 -1.49
CA ALA A 236 -11.03 13.87 -2.82
C ALA A 236 -11.53 12.41 -2.84
N PRO A 237 -12.55 12.09 -3.66
CA PRO A 237 -13.03 10.73 -3.76
C PRO A 237 -12.01 9.82 -4.44
N TRP A 238 -11.81 8.65 -3.86
CA TRP A 238 -10.78 7.69 -4.21
C TRP A 238 -11.38 6.30 -4.35
N LEU A 239 -10.93 5.52 -5.34
CA LEU A 239 -11.48 4.21 -5.66
C LEU A 239 -10.37 3.21 -5.97
N VAL A 240 -10.47 2.05 -5.34
CA VAL A 240 -9.74 0.83 -5.66
C VAL A 240 -10.68 -0.13 -6.37
N ARG A 241 -10.19 -0.78 -7.42
CA ARG A 241 -10.83 -1.93 -8.06
C ARG A 241 -9.88 -3.12 -8.00
N VAL A 242 -10.40 -4.29 -7.66
CA VAL A 242 -9.60 -5.51 -7.50
C VAL A 242 -10.23 -6.72 -8.17
N GLY A 243 -9.41 -7.72 -8.46
CA GLY A 243 -9.85 -8.95 -9.10
C GLY A 243 -8.73 -9.98 -9.19
N ASN A 244 -8.95 -10.96 -10.07
CA ASN A 244 -8.06 -12.12 -10.25
C ASN A 244 -7.74 -12.82 -8.91
N TYR A 245 -8.79 -13.31 -8.26
CA TYR A 245 -8.68 -13.94 -6.95
C TYR A 245 -8.00 -15.30 -7.03
N THR A 246 -7.11 -15.59 -6.08
CA THR A 246 -6.39 -16.86 -5.97
C THR A 246 -6.36 -17.31 -4.51
N ARG A 247 -6.44 -18.62 -4.27
CA ARG A 247 -6.33 -19.21 -2.94
C ARG A 247 -4.85 -19.45 -2.59
N LEU A 248 -4.37 -18.83 -1.52
CA LEU A 248 -3.01 -18.98 -0.98
C LEU A 248 -3.10 -19.16 0.53
N HIS A 249 -2.44 -20.19 1.07
CA HIS A 249 -2.42 -20.47 2.52
C HIS A 249 -3.81 -20.50 3.19
N GLY A 250 -4.80 -21.09 2.51
CA GLY A 250 -6.18 -21.16 3.00
C GLY A 250 -7.01 -19.89 2.80
N MET A 251 -6.41 -18.81 2.31
CA MET A 251 -7.05 -17.51 2.13
C MET A 251 -7.29 -17.19 0.66
N LEU A 252 -8.41 -16.57 0.33
CA LEU A 252 -8.72 -16.14 -1.03
C LEU A 252 -8.48 -14.64 -1.16
N ILE A 253 -7.46 -14.25 -1.93
CA ILE A 253 -6.99 -12.87 -2.07
C ILE A 253 -6.95 -12.42 -3.54
N PRO A 254 -7.16 -11.13 -3.86
CA PRO A 254 -7.01 -10.63 -5.22
C PRO A 254 -5.53 -10.42 -5.58
N LEU A 255 -5.12 -10.85 -6.78
CA LEU A 255 -3.75 -10.64 -7.26
C LEU A 255 -3.59 -9.39 -8.13
N GLU A 256 -4.69 -8.76 -8.56
CA GLU A 256 -4.66 -7.58 -9.41
C GLU A 256 -5.49 -6.44 -8.84
N GLY A 257 -4.98 -5.21 -9.01
CA GLY A 257 -5.64 -4.02 -8.51
C GLY A 257 -5.35 -2.79 -9.37
N SER A 258 -6.32 -1.87 -9.39
CA SER A 258 -6.13 -0.52 -9.92
C SER A 258 -6.68 0.50 -8.95
N VAL A 259 -6.05 1.67 -8.94
CA VAL A 259 -6.38 2.74 -8.02
C VAL A 259 -6.49 4.05 -8.80
N GLY A 260 -7.51 4.83 -8.49
CA GLY A 260 -7.72 6.12 -9.12
C GLY A 260 -8.49 7.12 -8.27
N TRP A 261 -8.35 8.38 -8.65
CA TRP A 261 -9.18 9.47 -8.14
C TRP A 261 -10.45 9.57 -8.97
N ILE A 262 -11.58 9.94 -8.35
CA ILE A 262 -12.75 10.36 -9.10
C ILE A 262 -12.68 11.87 -9.27
N VAL A 263 -12.52 12.31 -10.52
CA VAL A 263 -12.46 13.72 -10.90
C VAL A 263 -13.60 13.98 -11.86
N GLU A 264 -14.48 14.93 -11.54
CA GLU A 264 -15.66 15.26 -12.36
C GLU A 264 -16.53 14.03 -12.66
N GLY A 265 -16.73 13.17 -11.66
CA GLY A 265 -17.51 11.93 -11.78
C GLY A 265 -16.82 10.80 -12.55
N LYS A 266 -15.60 11.01 -13.09
CA LYS A 266 -14.86 10.01 -13.87
C LYS A 266 -13.68 9.47 -13.08
N LEU A 267 -13.52 8.14 -13.10
CA LEU A 267 -12.33 7.49 -12.55
C LEU A 267 -11.11 7.85 -13.40
N ARG A 268 -10.07 8.37 -12.76
CA ARG A 268 -8.75 8.64 -13.33
C ARG A 268 -7.73 7.73 -12.63
N PRO A 269 -7.44 6.54 -13.19
CA PRO A 269 -6.47 5.63 -12.62
C PRO A 269 -5.06 6.23 -12.65
N TYR A 270 -4.34 6.13 -11.53
CA TYR A 270 -2.93 6.48 -11.45
C TYR A 270 -2.03 5.29 -11.11
N PHE A 271 -2.61 4.18 -10.66
CA PHE A 271 -1.88 2.95 -10.35
C PHE A 271 -2.62 1.75 -10.93
N ARG A 272 -1.85 0.82 -11.50
CA ARG A 272 -2.30 -0.51 -11.90
C ARG A 272 -1.19 -1.48 -11.51
N GLY A 273 -1.50 -2.48 -10.70
CA GLY A 273 -0.50 -3.38 -10.16
C GLY A 273 -1.00 -4.81 -10.07
N LYS A 274 -0.04 -5.73 -10.03
CA LYS A 274 -0.28 -7.12 -9.68
C LYS A 274 0.71 -7.60 -8.62
N ILE A 275 0.25 -8.49 -7.76
CA ILE A 275 1.09 -9.20 -6.81
C ILE A 275 1.85 -10.29 -7.58
N THR A 276 3.19 -10.26 -7.51
CA THR A 276 4.05 -11.27 -8.14
C THR A 276 4.53 -12.32 -7.13
N ARG A 277 4.60 -11.94 -5.85
CA ARG A 277 4.92 -12.83 -4.72
C ARG A 277 4.25 -12.26 -3.47
N ILE A 278 3.77 -13.14 -2.60
CA ILE A 278 3.26 -12.78 -1.27
C ILE A 278 3.58 -13.90 -0.28
N GLU A 279 4.00 -13.53 0.91
CA GLU A 279 4.37 -14.41 2.00
C GLU A 279 3.72 -13.92 3.29
N PHE A 280 3.33 -14.87 4.13
CA PHE A 280 2.65 -14.62 5.40
C PHE A 280 3.44 -15.23 6.55
N GLU A 281 3.56 -14.46 7.62
CA GLU A 281 3.88 -14.98 8.96
C GLU A 281 2.59 -14.98 9.78
N PHE A 282 2.39 -16.02 10.56
CA PHE A 282 1.18 -16.22 11.35
C PHE A 282 1.49 -16.20 12.85
N ALA A 283 0.51 -15.81 13.66
CA ALA A 283 0.55 -15.98 15.11
C ALA A 283 0.77 -17.46 15.45
N ARG A 284 1.55 -17.71 16.51
CA ARG A 284 1.95 -19.06 16.90
C ARG A 284 0.77 -19.83 17.48
#